data_AF-A0A1A3HH00-F1
#
_entry.id   AF-A0A1A3HH00-F1
#
_cell.length_a   1.000
_cell.length_b   1.000
_cell.length_c   1.000
_cell.angle_alpha   90.00
_cell.angle_beta   90.00
_cell.angle_gamma   90.00
#
_symmetry.space_group_name_H-M   'P 1'
#
loop_
_entity.id
_entity.type
_entity.pdbx_description
1 polymer ?
#
loop_
_entity_poly.entity_id
_entity_poly.type
_entity_poly.pdbx_seq_one_letter_code
_entity_poly.pdbx_strand_id
1 'polypeptide(L)' 'MRGRAKLRAEMTSAGTPAESTGCDCGRCNPPALTDIEAQAALRHVSNADAMAFAQGLTSLVSFYGCDDCGAWVPTFTEAS' A
#
# COMPACT_ATOMS: atom_id res chain seq x y z
N MET A 1 -12.03 10.68 -6.44
CA MET A 1 -11.64 10.50 -5.02
C MET A 1 -11.79 9.07 -4.48
N ARG A 2 -12.58 8.17 -5.09
CA ARG A 2 -12.74 6.78 -4.61
C ARG A 2 -11.43 5.96 -4.55
N GLY A 3 -10.49 6.21 -5.48
CA GLY A 3 -9.21 5.51 -5.55
C GLY A 3 -8.38 5.54 -4.27
N ARG A 4 -8.03 6.75 -3.83
CA ARG A 4 -7.20 6.96 -2.63
C ARG A 4 -7.90 6.50 -1.35
N ALA A 5 -9.23 6.61 -1.28
CA ALA A 5 -9.99 6.13 -0.13
C ALA A 5 -9.95 4.60 -0.02
N LYS A 6 -10.12 3.88 -1.15
CA LYS A 6 -9.98 2.42 -1.17
C LYS A 6 -8.56 1.99 -0.84
N LEU A 7 -7.56 2.64 -1.41
CA LEU A 7 -6.15 2.34 -1.12
C LEU A 7 -5.80 2.61 0.36
N ARG A 8 -6.31 3.69 0.95
CA ARG A 8 -6.17 3.94 2.39
C ARG A 8 -6.73 2.80 3.21
N ALA A 9 -7.98 2.39 2.91
CA ALA A 9 -8.64 1.32 3.64
C ALA A 9 -7.86 0.01 3.55
N GLU A 10 -7.27 -0.30 2.39
CA GLU A 10 -6.39 -1.45 2.21
C GLU A 10 -5.15 -1.35 3.11
N MET A 11 -4.43 -0.23 3.07
CA MET A 11 -3.20 -0.04 3.84
C MET A 11 -3.41 -0.06 5.35
N THR A 12 -4.57 0.41 5.81
CA THR A 12 -4.92 0.45 7.24
C THR A 12 -5.61 -0.83 7.74
N SER A 13 -6.08 -1.68 6.83
CA SER A 13 -6.58 -3.00 7.21
C SER A 13 -5.36 -3.88 7.46
N ALA A 14 -5.25 -4.43 8.66
CA ALA A 14 -4.20 -5.40 8.98
C ALA A 14 -4.19 -6.45 7.88
N GLY A 15 -3.07 -6.53 7.16
CA GLY A 15 -2.95 -7.30 5.93
C GLY A 15 -3.60 -8.65 6.14
N THR A 16 -4.69 -8.90 5.42
CA THR A 16 -5.15 -10.29 5.26
C THR A 16 -3.92 -11.03 4.78
N PRO A 17 -3.40 -12.03 5.51
CA PRO A 17 -2.15 -12.68 5.14
C PRO A 17 -2.38 -13.28 3.76
N ALA A 18 -1.91 -12.60 2.72
CA ALA A 18 -1.84 -13.13 1.38
C ALA A 18 -0.73 -14.16 1.46
N GLU A 19 -1.09 -15.38 1.90
CA GLU A 19 -0.25 -16.57 2.07
C GLU A 19 1.23 -16.22 2.03
N SER A 20 1.72 -15.58 3.09
CA SER A 20 3.06 -15.01 3.13
C SER A 20 4.06 -16.14 2.91
N THR A 21 4.53 -16.28 1.67
CA THR A 21 5.51 -17.31 1.28
C THR A 21 6.93 -16.91 1.74
N GLY A 22 7.04 -16.05 2.77
CA GLY A 22 8.27 -15.37 3.18
C GLY A 22 8.35 -15.16 4.71
N CYS A 23 9.48 -14.60 5.19
CA CYS A 23 9.74 -14.41 6.63
C CYS A 23 8.73 -13.48 7.33
N ASP A 24 8.53 -13.68 8.64
CA ASP A 24 7.77 -12.79 9.55
C ASP A 24 8.46 -11.43 9.82
N CYS A 25 9.33 -11.01 8.92
CA CYS A 25 10.03 -9.74 8.97
C CYS A 25 9.11 -8.62 8.46
N GLY A 26 9.16 -7.43 9.05
CA GLY A 26 8.30 -6.28 8.67
C GLY A 26 8.43 -5.82 7.20
N ARG A 27 9.38 -6.38 6.44
CA ARG A 27 9.53 -6.19 4.99
C ARG A 27 8.63 -7.09 4.17
N CYS A 28 8.43 -8.34 4.62
CA CYS A 28 7.60 -9.34 3.93
C CYS A 28 6.19 -9.40 4.52
N ASN A 29 6.04 -9.03 5.79
CA ASN A 29 4.75 -8.89 6.46
C ASN A 29 4.68 -7.53 7.17
N PRO A 30 4.56 -6.43 6.41
CA PRO A 30 4.42 -5.10 7.00
C PRO A 30 3.15 -5.05 7.84
N PRO A 31 3.21 -4.53 9.10
CA PRO A 31 2.01 -4.34 9.90
C PRO A 31 1.05 -3.38 9.20
N ALA A 32 -0.24 -3.44 9.57
CA ALA A 32 -1.21 -2.44 9.14
C ALA A 32 -0.66 -1.04 9.39
N LEU A 33 -0.69 -0.18 8.37
CA LEU A 33 -0.30 1.20 8.57
C LEU A 33 -1.33 1.88 9.48
N THR A 34 -0.87 2.77 10.34
CA THR A 34 -1.78 3.69 11.01
C THR A 34 -2.43 4.61 9.98
N ASP A 35 -3.56 5.20 10.34
CA ASP A 35 -4.30 6.13 9.49
C ASP A 35 -3.45 7.33 9.05
N ILE A 36 -2.53 7.79 9.92
CA ILE A 36 -1.59 8.88 9.65
C ILE A 36 -0.49 8.43 8.68
N GLU A 37 0.08 7.24 8.88
CA GLU A 37 1.07 6.67 7.97
C GLU A 37 0.48 6.44 6.57
N ALA A 38 -0.76 5.94 6.50
CA ALA A 38 -1.48 5.78 5.24
C ALA A 38 -1.72 7.13 4.53
N GLN A 39 -2.06 8.19 5.27
CA GLN A 39 -2.16 9.54 4.71
C GLN A 39 -0.84 10.06 4.15
N ALA A 40 0.27 9.83 4.87
CA ALA A 40 1.60 10.21 4.42
C ALA A 40 1.99 9.41 3.15
N ALA A 41 1.76 8.10 3.16
CA ALA A 41 2.05 7.21 2.04
C ALA A 41 1.28 7.59 0.77
N LEU A 42 0.02 7.99 0.92
CA LEU A 42 -0.80 8.45 -0.19
C LEU A 42 -0.18 9.66 -0.92
N ARG A 43 0.71 10.46 -0.31
CA ARG A 43 1.37 11.58 -1.00
C ARG A 43 2.28 11.11 -2.13
N HIS A 44 2.80 9.88 -2.06
CA HIS A 44 3.63 9.27 -3.10
C HIS A 44 2.83 8.58 -4.20
N VAL A 45 1.51 8.50 -4.07
CA VAL A 45 0.63 7.81 -5.02
C VAL A 45 0.04 8.81 -6.00
N SER A 46 0.21 8.55 -7.30
CA SER A 46 -0.42 9.35 -8.33
C SER A 46 -1.94 9.11 -8.36
N ASN A 47 -2.71 10.05 -8.90
CA ASN A 47 -4.14 9.83 -9.07
C ASN A 47 -4.44 8.67 -10.04
N ALA A 48 -3.56 8.42 -11.02
CA ALA A 48 -3.71 7.32 -11.97
C ALA A 48 -3.56 5.97 -11.27
N ASP A 49 -2.50 5.79 -10.47
CA ASP A 49 -2.25 4.54 -9.74
C ASP A 49 -3.36 4.25 -8.72
N ALA A 50 -3.81 5.27 -8.01
CA ALA A 50 -4.92 5.12 -7.07
C ALA A 50 -6.22 4.69 -7.77
N MET A 51 -6.44 5.12 -9.02
CA MET A 51 -7.59 4.69 -9.82
C MET A 51 -7.39 3.30 -10.42
N ALA A 52 -6.19 2.96 -10.89
CA ALA A 52 -5.84 1.63 -11.40
C ALA A 52 -6.04 0.57 -10.30
N PHE A 53 -5.55 0.85 -9.08
CA PHE A 53 -5.79 0.02 -7.91
C PHE A 53 -7.28 -0.13 -7.61
N ALA A 54 -8.04 0.97 -7.62
CA ALA A 54 -9.46 0.88 -7.32
C ALA A 54 -10.28 0.09 -8.35
N GLN A 55 -9.86 0.12 -9.62
CA GLN A 55 -10.44 -0.65 -10.71
C GLN A 55 -9.96 -2.11 -10.74
N GLY A 56 -8.99 -2.48 -9.90
CA GLY A 56 -8.41 -3.83 -9.89
C GLY A 56 -7.45 -4.08 -11.06
N LEU A 57 -6.94 -3.03 -11.70
CA LEU A 57 -5.90 -3.14 -12.74
C LEU A 57 -4.51 -3.35 -12.15
N THR A 58 -4.33 -2.95 -10.89
CA THR A 58 -3.08 -3.14 -10.14
C THR A 58 -3.37 -3.57 -8.71
N SER A 59 -2.46 -4.35 -8.13
CA SER A 59 -2.52 -4.81 -6.74
C SER A 59 -1.40 -4.20 -5.92
N LEU A 60 -1.69 -3.86 -4.66
CA LEU A 60 -0.70 -3.41 -3.69
C LEU A 60 0.07 -4.62 -3.16
N VAL A 61 1.40 -4.64 -3.30
CA VAL A 61 2.22 -5.82 -2.97
C VAL A 61 3.19 -5.59 -1.82
N SER A 62 3.69 -4.37 -1.65
CA SER A 62 4.67 -4.06 -0.60
C SER A 62 4.76 -2.56 -0.35
N PHE A 63 5.51 -2.20 0.68
CA PHE A 63 5.91 -0.83 0.97
C PHE A 63 7.44 -0.75 1.11
N TYR A 64 8.01 0.41 0.78
CA TYR A 64 9.39 0.75 1.14
C TYR A 64 9.43 2.11 1.84
N GLY A 65 10.46 2.37 2.63
CA GLY A 65 10.64 3.67 3.29
C GLY A 65 11.14 4.72 2.30
N CYS A 66 10.55 5.91 2.31
CA CYS A 66 11.06 7.06 1.59
C CYS A 66 12.21 7.70 2.37
N ASP A 67 13.39 7.79 1.78
CA ASP A 67 14.57 8.38 2.42
C ASP A 67 14.43 9.91 2.65
N ASP A 68 13.60 10.59 1.86
CA ASP A 68 13.44 12.06 1.94
C ASP A 68 12.52 12.51 3.07
N CYS A 69 11.43 11.77 3.32
CA CYS A 69 10.38 12.19 4.26
C CYS A 69 10.06 11.15 5.34
N GLY A 70 10.68 9.97 5.29
CA GLY A 70 10.45 8.87 6.22
C GLY A 70 9.09 8.18 6.10
N ALA A 71 8.26 8.55 5.11
CA ALA A 71 6.96 7.93 4.88
C ALA A 71 7.08 6.60 4.14
N TRP A 72 6.06 5.75 4.26
CA TRP A 72 5.95 4.55 3.43
C TRP A 72 5.58 4.89 2.00
N VAL A 73 6.19 4.21 1.02
CA VAL A 73 5.85 4.33 -0.39
C VAL A 73 5.23 3.02 -0.87
N PRO A 74 3.96 3.05 -1.31
CA PRO A 74 3.28 1.87 -1.85
C PRO A 74 3.93 1.39 -3.15
N THR A 75 4.05 0.07 -3.30
CA THR A 75 4.49 -0.58 -4.54
C THR A 75 3.33 -1.38 -5.14
N PHE A 76 3.12 -1.22 -6.44
CA PHE A 76 2.04 -1.88 -7.18
C PHE A 76 2.60 -2.84 -8.23
N THR A 77 1.84 -3.88 -8.53
CA THR A 77 2.02 -4.74 -9.71
C THR A 77 0.75 -4.76 -10.53
N GLU A 78 0.84 -5.07 -11.82
CA GLU A 78 -0.34 -5.33 -12.65
C GLU A 78 -1.12 -6.54 -12.10
N ALA A 79 -2.45 -6.45 -12.11
CA ALA A 79 -3.30 -7.57 -11.77
C ALA A 79 -3.29 -8.59 -12.92
N SER A 80 -2.83 -9.81 -12.64
CA SER A 80 -2.84 -10.94 -13.58
C SER A 80 -4.22 -11.60 -13.68
#